data_AF-A0AA36JT27-F1
#
_entry.id   AF-A0AA36JT27-F1
#
_cell.length_a   1.000
_cell.length_b   1.000
_cell.length_c   1.000
_cell.angle_alpha   90.00
_cell.angle_beta   90.00
_cell.angle_gamma   90.00
#
_symmetry.space_group_name_H-M   'P 1'
#
loop_
_entity.id
_entity.type
_entity.pdbx_description
1 polymer ?
#
loop_
_entity_poly.entity_id
_entity_poly.type
_entity_poly.pdbx_seq_one_letter_code
_entity_poly.pdbx_strand_id
1 'polypeptide(L)'
;MAHAELESAEDWEKAAKSVLSEASWEYISGGEAGTIQRNRAAFARWAFRPRVLRDVSSISLDCEAFGRRCAAPLYLSSLAKGRLVSPDGEACFVRAARRLDVAFLAPMVSSLPLEQIAAAQGEGLVFQLYLFTDEEESFAALARAIELKASAVVITVDANAPRKGSFHRATTQATGVFPSPKLDWRKLLELRRRMPSDLPWYLKGVQCAEDALQAATVGVTGIIVSNHGGRACGDAIGSLEALEEVCCALRRAGLEVEVYFDSGLRSGRDVLKALCLGARAVGLGRPYYWAAAVDGDRGIVALVEMLSAELHHAMAQIGAPSLKALGPHFLRPVPAVPAPEANFRSLTKDELWKAFFAQRERYKVREPMCGSLAEELQRKEDQVDWDLIMEAFNVLSEPQARAEYEERNLASHAQHQLLGLRVMHEARMREEEELRTKQEAAAAEVQE
;
A
#
# COMPACT_ATOMS: atom_id res chain seq x y z
N MET A 1 -7.96 29.72 2.54
CA MET A 1 -6.66 29.40 3.14
C MET A 1 -5.60 29.70 2.11
N ALA A 2 -4.50 30.36 2.47
CA ALA A 2 -3.34 30.43 1.59
C ALA A 2 -2.67 29.05 1.60
N HIS A 3 -2.33 28.49 0.43
CA HIS A 3 -1.67 27.17 0.36
C HIS A 3 -0.36 27.09 1.14
N ALA A 4 0.27 28.24 1.43
CA ALA A 4 1.53 28.34 2.17
C ALA A 4 1.48 27.74 3.59
N GLU A 5 0.30 27.47 4.14
CA GLU A 5 0.14 26.85 5.47
C GLU A 5 -0.06 25.32 5.41
N LEU A 6 -0.20 24.72 4.22
CA LEU A 6 -0.42 23.28 4.03
C LEU A 6 0.87 22.61 3.54
N GLU A 7 1.71 22.19 4.49
CA GLU A 7 3.08 21.73 4.22
C GLU A 7 3.21 20.20 4.12
N SER A 8 2.11 19.45 4.26
CA SER A 8 2.11 17.99 4.20
C SER A 8 0.81 17.42 3.65
N ALA A 9 0.85 16.18 3.14
CA ALA A 9 -0.37 15.47 2.72
C ALA A 9 -1.37 15.30 3.88
N GLU A 10 -0.90 15.19 5.12
CA GLU A 10 -1.70 15.16 6.34
C GLU A 10 -2.44 16.47 6.59
N ASP A 11 -1.85 17.62 6.26
CA ASP A 11 -2.52 18.92 6.43
C ASP A 11 -3.63 19.10 5.38
N TRP A 12 -3.41 18.64 4.14
CA TRP A 12 -4.47 18.53 3.14
C TRP A 12 -5.60 17.58 3.58
N GLU A 13 -5.25 16.43 4.19
CA GLU A 13 -6.22 15.49 4.75
C GLU A 13 -7.09 16.15 5.84
N LYS A 14 -6.48 16.87 6.78
CA LYS A 14 -7.19 17.62 7.85
C LYS A 14 -8.05 18.74 7.29
N ALA A 15 -7.51 19.54 6.36
CA ALA A 15 -8.24 20.64 5.73
C ALA A 15 -9.46 20.12 4.95
N ALA A 16 -9.30 19.05 4.18
CA ALA A 16 -10.39 18.41 3.43
C ALA A 16 -11.50 17.90 4.37
N LYS A 17 -11.15 17.33 5.52
CA LYS A 17 -12.14 16.88 6.52
C LYS A 17 -13.05 18.01 7.01
N SER A 18 -12.56 19.26 7.04
CA SER A 18 -13.34 20.42 7.50
C SER A 18 -14.32 20.97 6.46
N VAL A 19 -14.14 20.62 5.18
CA VAL A 19 -14.95 21.17 4.06
C VAL A 19 -15.81 20.12 3.37
N LEU A 20 -15.47 18.84 3.50
CA LEU A 20 -16.24 17.74 2.90
C LEU A 20 -17.50 17.42 3.73
N SER A 21 -18.57 17.03 3.02
CA SER A 21 -19.70 16.35 3.66
C SER A 21 -19.25 15.02 4.27
N GLU A 22 -19.94 14.57 5.32
CA GLU A 22 -19.66 13.28 5.98
C GLU A 22 -19.64 12.12 4.98
N ALA A 23 -20.65 12.03 4.10
CA ALA A 23 -20.72 10.99 3.08
C ALA A 23 -19.54 11.03 2.09
N SER A 24 -19.11 12.23 1.66
CA SER A 24 -17.95 12.37 0.77
C SER A 24 -16.65 12.03 1.47
N TRP A 25 -16.50 12.45 2.73
CA TRP A 25 -15.37 12.11 3.57
C TRP A 25 -15.26 10.59 3.75
N GLU A 26 -16.32 9.92 4.20
CA GLU A 26 -16.36 8.48 4.41
C GLU A 26 -16.05 7.70 3.13
N TYR A 27 -16.61 8.14 2.00
CA TYR A 27 -16.33 7.52 0.71
C TYR A 27 -14.86 7.59 0.32
N ILE A 28 -14.19 8.73 0.56
CA ILE A 28 -12.78 8.94 0.17
C ILE A 28 -11.82 8.31 1.20
N SER A 29 -12.02 8.59 2.49
CA SER A 29 -11.11 8.15 3.56
C SER A 29 -11.28 6.67 3.89
N GLY A 30 -12.46 6.09 3.63
CA GLY A 30 -12.78 4.72 3.98
C GLY A 30 -11.99 3.64 3.22
N GLY A 31 -12.03 2.45 3.80
CA GLY A 31 -11.43 1.20 3.31
C GLY A 31 -11.25 0.22 4.46
N GLU A 32 -10.52 -0.84 4.19
CA GLU A 32 -10.18 -1.89 5.16
C GLU A 32 -9.11 -1.37 6.12
N ALA A 33 -9.50 -1.19 7.39
CA ALA A 33 -8.64 -0.58 8.41
C ALA A 33 -7.39 -1.42 8.75
N GLY A 34 -7.32 -2.71 8.38
CA GLY A 34 -6.05 -3.43 8.44
C GLY A 34 -5.12 -3.01 7.30
N THR A 35 -5.65 -3.01 6.08
CA THR A 35 -4.88 -2.84 4.85
C THR A 35 -4.42 -1.40 4.62
N ILE A 36 -5.24 -0.38 4.95
CA ILE A 36 -4.82 1.04 4.84
C ILE A 36 -3.59 1.31 5.74
N GLN A 37 -3.60 0.77 6.95
CA GLN A 37 -2.56 0.96 7.95
C GLN A 37 -1.29 0.21 7.52
N ARG A 38 -1.41 -1.02 7.04
CA ARG A 38 -0.29 -1.78 6.45
C ARG A 38 0.34 -1.05 5.27
N ASN A 39 -0.45 -0.46 4.38
CA ASN A 39 0.06 0.35 3.27
C ASN A 39 0.93 1.51 3.74
N ARG A 40 0.52 2.23 4.80
CA ARG A 40 1.31 3.33 5.38
C ARG A 40 2.56 2.80 6.09
N ALA A 41 2.41 1.73 6.88
CA ALA A 41 3.50 1.14 7.67
C ALA A 41 4.60 0.52 6.81
N ALA A 42 4.28 0.01 5.62
CA ALA A 42 5.25 -0.63 4.73
C ALA A 42 6.42 0.30 4.34
N PHE A 43 6.19 1.61 4.25
CA PHE A 43 7.27 2.58 3.98
C PHE A 43 8.28 2.67 5.14
N ALA A 44 7.84 2.51 6.39
CA ALA A 44 8.71 2.60 7.57
C ALA A 44 9.70 1.44 7.68
N ARG A 45 9.45 0.33 6.97
CA ARG A 45 10.37 -0.82 6.87
C ARG A 45 11.64 -0.53 6.07
N TRP A 46 11.73 0.64 5.43
CA TRP A 46 12.83 1.03 4.56
C TRP A 46 13.52 2.30 5.06
N ALA A 47 14.82 2.23 5.29
CA ALA A 47 15.70 3.38 5.47
C ALA A 47 16.46 3.67 4.19
N PHE A 48 16.77 4.94 3.96
CA PHE A 48 17.72 5.32 2.92
C PHE A 48 19.14 4.98 3.34
N ARG A 49 19.97 4.64 2.36
CA ARG A 49 21.42 4.50 2.46
C ARG A 49 22.08 5.56 1.57
N PRO A 50 22.27 6.79 2.08
CA PRO A 50 22.83 7.90 1.31
C PRO A 50 24.22 7.58 0.75
N ARG A 51 24.52 8.19 -0.39
CA ARG A 51 25.81 8.10 -1.07
C ARG A 51 26.43 9.49 -1.14
N VAL A 52 27.44 9.72 -0.31
CA VAL A 52 28.13 11.01 -0.20
C VAL A 52 29.10 11.26 -1.36
N LEU A 53 29.56 12.50 -1.51
CA LEU A 53 30.53 12.94 -2.53
C LEU A 53 30.06 12.68 -3.97
N ARG A 54 28.79 12.94 -4.25
CA ARG A 54 28.19 12.88 -5.58
C ARG A 54 27.70 14.26 -6.00
N ASP A 55 27.91 14.59 -7.26
CA ASP A 55 27.34 15.80 -7.84
C ASP A 55 25.82 15.66 -7.97
N VAL A 56 25.11 16.54 -7.27
CA VAL A 56 23.64 16.65 -7.26
C VAL A 56 23.21 18.10 -7.53
N SER A 57 24.08 18.89 -8.17
CA SER A 57 23.81 20.29 -8.52
C SER A 57 22.66 20.46 -9.51
N SER A 58 22.33 19.41 -10.28
CA SER A 58 21.22 19.37 -11.21
C SER A 58 20.55 18.00 -11.18
N ILE A 59 19.29 17.94 -10.74
CA ILE A 59 18.47 16.72 -10.75
C ILE A 59 17.24 16.98 -11.63
N SER A 60 17.02 16.09 -12.60
CA SER A 60 15.78 16.09 -13.38
C SER A 60 14.83 15.01 -12.86
N LEU A 61 13.56 15.38 -12.74
CA LEU A 61 12.46 14.47 -12.44
C LEU A 61 11.72 14.02 -13.71
N ASP A 62 12.14 14.48 -14.89
CA ASP A 62 11.51 14.13 -16.15
C ASP A 62 11.54 12.61 -16.36
N CYS A 63 10.40 12.05 -16.75
CA CYS A 63 10.26 10.62 -16.97
C CYS A 63 9.34 10.32 -18.15
N GLU A 64 9.18 9.04 -18.43
CA GLU A 64 8.14 8.52 -19.31
C GLU A 64 7.16 7.69 -18.48
N ALA A 65 5.87 7.96 -18.62
CA ALA A 65 4.80 7.23 -17.97
C ALA A 65 3.62 7.10 -18.94
N PHE A 66 3.04 5.92 -19.06
CA PHE A 66 1.94 5.62 -19.97
C PHE A 66 2.23 6.04 -21.43
N GLY A 67 3.46 5.80 -21.90
CA GLY A 67 3.90 6.12 -23.27
C GLY A 67 4.03 7.61 -23.59
N ARG A 68 4.07 8.49 -22.57
CA ARG A 68 4.26 9.92 -22.74
C ARG A 68 5.32 10.48 -21.80
N ARG A 69 5.92 11.60 -22.19
CA ARG A 69 6.79 12.38 -21.30
C ARG A 69 5.95 13.01 -20.18
N CYS A 70 6.51 13.02 -18.97
CA CYS A 70 5.98 13.69 -17.80
C CYS A 70 7.09 14.47 -17.08
N ALA A 71 6.75 15.58 -16.42
CA ALA A 71 7.70 16.41 -15.68
C ALA A 71 8.13 15.82 -14.32
N ALA A 72 7.40 14.81 -13.82
CA ALA A 72 7.71 14.10 -12.59
C ALA A 72 7.22 12.64 -12.68
N PRO A 73 7.82 11.71 -11.92
CA PRO A 73 7.39 10.31 -11.87
C PRO A 73 6.16 10.12 -10.99
N LEU A 74 5.16 10.98 -11.18
CA LEU A 74 3.89 11.04 -10.47
C LEU A 74 2.75 10.97 -11.49
N TYR A 75 1.62 10.39 -11.07
CA TYR A 75 0.38 10.45 -11.82
C TYR A 75 -0.82 10.54 -10.87
N LEU A 76 -1.94 11.07 -11.37
CA LEU A 76 -3.20 11.07 -10.63
C LEU A 76 -3.90 9.72 -10.88
N SER A 77 -3.90 8.84 -9.87
CA SER A 77 -4.52 7.50 -9.94
C SER A 77 -6.05 7.61 -9.96
N SER A 78 -6.73 6.58 -10.47
CA SER A 78 -8.19 6.58 -10.55
C SER A 78 -8.82 6.47 -9.17
N LEU A 79 -9.71 7.42 -8.87
CA LEU A 79 -10.69 7.32 -7.80
C LEU A 79 -12.01 7.79 -8.41
N ALA A 80 -13.08 7.04 -8.19
CA ALA A 80 -14.36 7.30 -8.84
C ALA A 80 -15.12 8.48 -8.21
N LYS A 81 -15.89 9.21 -9.03
CA LYS A 81 -16.79 10.31 -8.64
C LYS A 81 -16.09 11.60 -8.20
N GLY A 82 -15.54 12.34 -9.16
CA GLY A 82 -14.90 13.64 -8.90
C GLY A 82 -15.84 14.71 -8.33
N ARG A 83 -17.15 14.64 -8.56
CA ARG A 83 -18.13 15.59 -7.99
C ARG A 83 -18.31 15.49 -6.48
N LEU A 84 -17.71 14.50 -5.84
CA LEU A 84 -17.65 14.44 -4.37
C LEU A 84 -16.70 15.49 -3.78
N VAL A 85 -15.75 16.00 -4.56
CA VAL A 85 -14.73 16.95 -4.09
C VAL A 85 -14.70 18.26 -4.86
N SER A 86 -15.21 18.29 -6.10
CA SER A 86 -15.22 19.51 -6.91
C SER A 86 -16.48 19.58 -7.78
N PRO A 87 -17.17 20.75 -7.85
CA PRO A 87 -18.31 20.92 -8.75
C PRO A 87 -17.99 20.58 -10.23
N ASP A 88 -16.75 20.83 -10.63
CA ASP A 88 -16.22 20.56 -11.97
C ASP A 88 -15.97 19.06 -12.23
N GLY A 89 -16.09 18.21 -11.22
CA GLY A 89 -15.82 16.78 -11.35
C GLY A 89 -14.40 16.48 -11.85
N GLU A 90 -14.27 15.46 -12.71
CA GLU A 90 -12.99 15.03 -13.25
C GLU A 90 -12.29 16.07 -14.12
N ALA A 91 -13.00 17.07 -14.68
CA ALA A 91 -12.38 18.13 -15.47
C ALA A 91 -11.37 18.94 -14.64
N CYS A 92 -11.63 19.10 -13.35
CA CYS A 92 -10.69 19.70 -12.39
C CYS A 92 -9.37 18.92 -12.33
N PHE A 93 -9.43 17.59 -12.31
CA PHE A 93 -8.25 16.73 -12.22
C PHE A 93 -7.43 16.79 -13.50
N VAL A 94 -8.12 16.83 -14.65
CA VAL A 94 -7.51 16.99 -15.96
C VAL A 94 -6.75 18.33 -16.07
N ARG A 95 -7.36 19.45 -15.65
CA ARG A 95 -6.68 20.76 -15.66
C ARG A 95 -5.41 20.75 -14.82
N ALA A 96 -5.47 20.16 -13.62
CA ALA A 96 -4.30 20.03 -12.76
C ALA A 96 -3.22 19.16 -13.41
N ALA A 97 -3.57 17.96 -13.90
CA ALA A 97 -2.64 17.03 -14.53
C ALA A 97 -1.95 17.65 -15.76
N ARG A 98 -2.69 18.39 -16.59
CA ARG A 98 -2.13 19.12 -17.74
C ARG A 98 -1.18 20.23 -17.31
N ARG A 99 -1.51 20.99 -16.26
CA ARG A 99 -0.65 22.07 -15.75
C ARG A 99 0.66 21.54 -15.16
N LEU A 100 0.61 20.38 -14.52
CA LEU A 100 1.75 19.70 -13.90
C LEU A 100 2.56 18.83 -14.89
N ASP A 101 2.07 18.66 -16.12
CA ASP A 101 2.56 17.68 -17.09
C ASP A 101 2.75 16.28 -16.51
N VAL A 102 1.69 15.76 -15.88
CA VAL A 102 1.60 14.38 -15.37
C VAL A 102 0.41 13.66 -15.98
N ALA A 103 0.43 12.33 -15.93
CA ALA A 103 -0.70 11.54 -16.39
C ALA A 103 -1.89 11.61 -15.41
N PHE A 104 -3.10 11.58 -15.94
CA PHE A 104 -4.34 11.32 -15.18
C PHE A 104 -4.96 10.02 -15.66
N LEU A 105 -5.15 9.08 -14.74
CA LEU A 105 -5.83 7.83 -14.98
C LEU A 105 -7.34 8.04 -14.84
N ALA A 106 -8.02 8.30 -15.96
CA ALA A 106 -9.44 8.60 -16.00
C ALA A 106 -10.26 7.37 -15.58
N PRO A 107 -11.13 7.47 -14.55
CA PRO A 107 -11.94 6.34 -14.10
C PRO A 107 -13.07 6.04 -15.08
N MET A 108 -13.36 4.76 -15.34
CA MET A 108 -14.62 4.34 -16.00
C MET A 108 -15.84 4.81 -15.23
N VAL A 109 -15.74 4.82 -13.89
CA VAL A 109 -16.81 5.23 -12.99
C VAL A 109 -16.56 6.68 -12.58
N SER A 110 -17.09 7.60 -13.36
CA SER A 110 -16.88 9.03 -13.21
C SER A 110 -18.16 9.78 -12.83
N SER A 111 -18.01 11.06 -12.52
CA SER A 111 -19.12 12.02 -12.42
C SER A 111 -19.44 12.70 -13.75
N LEU A 112 -18.43 12.88 -14.61
CA LEU A 112 -18.59 13.39 -15.98
C LEU A 112 -18.63 12.24 -17.01
N PRO A 113 -19.36 12.39 -18.14
CA PRO A 113 -19.22 11.48 -19.28
C PRO A 113 -17.77 11.40 -19.77
N LEU A 114 -17.35 10.23 -20.27
CA LEU A 114 -15.97 10.02 -20.73
C LEU A 114 -15.58 11.01 -21.84
N GLU A 115 -16.52 11.40 -22.69
CA GLU A 115 -16.34 12.38 -23.77
C GLU A 115 -15.95 13.75 -23.22
N GLN A 116 -16.51 14.17 -22.08
CA GLN A 116 -16.15 15.44 -21.45
C GLN A 116 -14.77 15.38 -20.81
N ILE A 117 -14.42 14.24 -20.22
CA ILE A 117 -13.08 14.01 -19.66
C ILE A 117 -12.04 14.01 -20.79
N ALA A 118 -12.32 13.29 -21.89
CA ALA A 118 -11.47 13.25 -23.08
C ALA A 118 -11.32 14.63 -23.73
N ALA A 119 -12.40 15.39 -23.86
CA ALA A 119 -12.36 16.76 -24.39
C ALA A 119 -11.52 17.70 -23.52
N ALA A 120 -11.61 17.59 -22.20
CA ALA A 120 -10.76 18.35 -21.28
C ALA A 120 -9.29 17.92 -21.38
N GLN A 121 -9.04 16.62 -21.59
CA GLN A 121 -7.71 16.04 -21.66
C GLN A 121 -7.01 16.42 -22.96
N GLY A 122 -7.75 16.46 -24.07
CA GLY A 122 -7.20 16.52 -25.41
C GLY A 122 -6.56 15.18 -25.76
N GLU A 123 -5.26 15.18 -26.05
CA GLU A 123 -4.50 13.97 -26.34
C GLU A 123 -3.95 13.31 -25.07
N GLY A 124 -3.66 12.00 -25.16
CA GLY A 124 -3.01 11.26 -24.07
C GLY A 124 -3.97 10.79 -22.96
N LEU A 125 -5.23 10.50 -23.30
CA LEU A 125 -6.20 9.94 -22.35
C LEU A 125 -5.78 8.53 -21.92
N VAL A 126 -5.45 8.36 -20.64
CA VAL A 126 -5.23 7.04 -20.02
C VAL A 126 -6.54 6.62 -19.35
N PHE A 127 -7.15 5.54 -19.82
CA PHE A 127 -8.48 5.13 -19.37
C PHE A 127 -8.43 3.89 -18.47
N GLN A 128 -9.03 3.98 -17.29
CA GLN A 128 -9.20 2.84 -16.38
C GLN A 128 -10.49 2.10 -16.71
N LEU A 129 -10.42 0.78 -16.89
CA LEU A 129 -11.54 -0.12 -17.19
C LEU A 129 -11.79 -1.11 -16.04
N TYR A 130 -13.07 -1.40 -15.77
CA TYR A 130 -13.50 -2.55 -14.97
C TYR A 130 -14.18 -3.60 -15.85
N LEU A 131 -14.14 -4.86 -15.43
CA LEU A 131 -15.07 -5.86 -15.92
C LEU A 131 -16.24 -5.98 -14.94
N PHE A 132 -17.41 -5.50 -15.36
CA PHE A 132 -18.65 -5.64 -14.62
C PHE A 132 -19.33 -6.98 -14.89
N THR A 133 -20.29 -7.31 -14.04
CA THR A 133 -21.11 -8.53 -14.20
C THR A 133 -21.83 -8.54 -15.55
N ASP A 134 -22.26 -7.37 -16.01
CA ASP A 134 -22.65 -7.15 -17.40
C ASP A 134 -21.41 -6.81 -18.25
N GLU A 135 -20.95 -7.78 -19.04
CA GLU A 135 -19.75 -7.61 -19.87
C GLU A 135 -19.99 -6.62 -21.03
N GLU A 136 -21.24 -6.46 -21.49
CA GLU A 136 -21.54 -5.55 -22.61
C GLU A 136 -21.29 -4.08 -22.22
N GLU A 137 -21.60 -3.69 -20.98
CA GLU A 137 -21.26 -2.35 -20.47
C GLU A 137 -19.75 -2.11 -20.46
N SER A 138 -18.98 -3.14 -20.09
CA SER A 138 -17.51 -3.09 -20.05
C SER A 138 -16.92 -2.97 -21.46
N PHE A 139 -17.46 -3.75 -22.42
CA PHE A 139 -17.03 -3.70 -23.81
C PHE A 139 -17.43 -2.39 -24.50
N ALA A 140 -18.62 -1.85 -24.20
CA ALA A 140 -19.05 -0.56 -24.71
C ALA A 140 -18.17 0.58 -24.20
N ALA A 141 -17.80 0.57 -22.91
CA ALA A 141 -16.86 1.54 -22.35
C ALA A 141 -15.47 1.44 -22.99
N LEU A 142 -14.98 0.22 -23.23
CA LEU A 142 -13.71 0.01 -23.95
C LEU A 142 -13.78 0.55 -25.39
N ALA A 143 -14.84 0.23 -26.13
CA ALA A 143 -15.03 0.72 -27.49
C ALA A 143 -15.07 2.25 -27.53
N ARG A 144 -15.78 2.88 -26.58
CA ARG A 144 -15.84 4.33 -26.47
C ARG A 144 -14.47 4.94 -26.19
N ALA A 145 -13.68 4.36 -25.28
CA ALA A 145 -12.33 4.84 -25.00
C ALA A 145 -11.42 4.78 -26.24
N ILE A 146 -11.54 3.71 -27.04
CA ILE A 146 -10.81 3.56 -28.31
C ILE A 146 -11.25 4.63 -29.32
N GLU A 147 -12.55 4.87 -29.48
CA GLU A 147 -13.09 5.93 -30.36
C GLU A 147 -12.60 7.32 -29.96
N LEU A 148 -12.47 7.57 -28.66
CA LEU A 148 -11.92 8.79 -28.08
C LEU A 148 -10.39 8.85 -28.13
N LYS A 149 -9.74 7.89 -28.80
CA LYS A 149 -8.28 7.80 -28.97
C LYS A 149 -7.54 7.77 -27.63
N ALA A 150 -8.02 6.98 -26.68
CA ALA A 150 -7.26 6.68 -25.48
C ALA A 150 -5.85 6.21 -25.85
N SER A 151 -4.83 6.78 -25.20
CA SER A 151 -3.43 6.45 -25.42
C SER A 151 -2.99 5.22 -24.64
N ALA A 152 -3.78 4.80 -23.65
CA ALA A 152 -3.55 3.58 -22.88
C ALA A 152 -4.83 3.13 -22.19
N VAL A 153 -4.96 1.83 -21.95
CA VAL A 153 -6.05 1.22 -21.17
C VAL A 153 -5.49 0.51 -19.94
N VAL A 154 -6.04 0.79 -18.77
CA VAL A 154 -5.63 0.17 -17.50
C VAL A 154 -6.79 -0.67 -16.96
N ILE A 155 -6.66 -1.99 -17.02
CA ILE A 155 -7.69 -2.93 -16.56
C ILE A 155 -7.49 -3.17 -15.06
N THR A 156 -8.50 -2.88 -14.26
CA THR A 156 -8.46 -3.10 -12.80
C THR A 156 -8.86 -4.53 -12.46
N VAL A 157 -7.97 -5.27 -11.78
CA VAL A 157 -8.11 -6.70 -11.48
C VAL A 157 -8.27 -7.03 -9.98
N ASP A 158 -8.06 -6.06 -9.10
CA ASP A 158 -8.20 -6.20 -7.63
C ASP A 158 -9.63 -5.95 -7.11
N ALA A 159 -10.59 -5.75 -8.00
CA ALA A 159 -11.99 -5.57 -7.69
C ALA A 159 -12.81 -6.63 -8.42
N ASN A 160 -12.64 -7.90 -8.04
CA ASN A 160 -13.29 -9.04 -8.69
C ASN A 160 -14.40 -9.68 -7.84
N ALA A 161 -14.51 -9.37 -6.54
CA ALA A 161 -15.54 -9.92 -5.68
C ALA A 161 -16.50 -8.82 -5.16
N PRO A 162 -17.80 -9.14 -4.99
CA PRO A 162 -18.72 -8.29 -4.23
C PRO A 162 -18.19 -8.11 -2.81
N ARG A 163 -17.87 -6.87 -2.46
CA ARG A 163 -17.29 -6.55 -1.16
C ARG A 163 -18.41 -6.47 -0.11
N LYS A 164 -18.22 -7.11 1.06
CA LYS A 164 -19.23 -7.17 2.14
C LYS A 164 -18.80 -6.32 3.34
N GLY A 165 -19.72 -5.55 3.91
CA GLY A 165 -19.45 -4.66 5.05
C GLY A 165 -20.20 -3.33 4.90
N SER A 166 -20.35 -2.58 5.99
CA SER A 166 -21.03 -1.26 5.97
C SER A 166 -20.36 -0.30 4.99
N PHE A 167 -19.03 -0.20 5.04
CA PHE A 167 -18.23 0.59 4.11
C PHE A 167 -18.51 0.19 2.65
N HIS A 168 -18.42 -1.10 2.33
CA HIS A 168 -18.60 -1.57 0.95
C HIS A 168 -20.01 -1.34 0.43
N ARG A 169 -21.04 -1.56 1.26
CA ARG A 169 -22.43 -1.25 0.88
C ARG A 169 -22.61 0.22 0.51
N ALA A 170 -22.08 1.13 1.32
CA ALA A 170 -22.14 2.56 1.03
C ALA A 170 -21.40 2.90 -0.27
N THR A 171 -20.22 2.31 -0.51
CA THR A 171 -19.48 2.52 -1.76
C THR A 171 -20.17 1.95 -2.99
N THR A 172 -20.76 0.75 -2.91
CA THR A 172 -21.49 0.14 -4.03
C THR A 172 -22.73 0.96 -4.37
N GLN A 173 -23.49 1.40 -3.36
CA GLN A 173 -24.64 2.30 -3.56
C GLN A 173 -24.23 3.63 -4.19
N ALA A 174 -23.09 4.20 -3.77
CA ALA A 174 -22.60 5.46 -4.31
C ALA A 174 -22.05 5.37 -5.74
N THR A 175 -21.50 4.21 -6.13
CA THR A 175 -20.77 4.05 -7.41
C THR A 175 -21.56 3.30 -8.48
N GLY A 176 -22.50 2.45 -8.10
CA GLY A 176 -23.19 1.53 -9.01
C GLY A 176 -22.27 0.43 -9.56
N VAL A 177 -21.09 0.21 -8.98
CA VAL A 177 -20.11 -0.76 -9.47
C VAL A 177 -20.44 -2.15 -8.96
N PHE A 178 -20.63 -3.08 -9.90
CA PHE A 178 -20.87 -4.50 -9.64
C PHE A 178 -19.75 -5.35 -10.26
N PRO A 179 -18.61 -5.46 -9.56
CA PRO A 179 -17.45 -6.14 -10.11
C PRO A 179 -17.76 -7.61 -10.40
N SER A 180 -17.23 -8.11 -11.52
CA SER A 180 -17.49 -9.48 -11.96
C SER A 180 -16.52 -10.47 -11.31
N PRO A 181 -17.02 -11.54 -10.66
CA PRO A 181 -16.17 -12.66 -10.21
C PRO A 181 -15.68 -13.54 -11.37
N LYS A 182 -16.08 -13.24 -12.61
CA LYS A 182 -15.69 -14.00 -13.80
C LYS A 182 -14.43 -13.46 -14.49
N LEU A 183 -13.79 -12.43 -13.93
CA LEU A 183 -12.54 -11.92 -14.49
C LEU A 183 -11.41 -12.91 -14.19
N ASP A 184 -10.94 -13.59 -15.24
CA ASP A 184 -9.77 -14.46 -15.22
C ASP A 184 -8.78 -14.10 -16.35
N TRP A 185 -7.66 -14.79 -16.41
CA TRP A 185 -6.63 -14.58 -17.45
C TRP A 185 -7.13 -14.81 -18.88
N ARG A 186 -8.06 -15.75 -19.08
CA ARG A 186 -8.64 -16.01 -20.40
C ARG A 186 -9.49 -14.82 -20.83
N LYS A 187 -10.31 -14.28 -19.93
CA LYS A 187 -11.14 -13.10 -20.17
C LYS A 187 -10.30 -11.85 -20.44
N LEU A 188 -9.16 -11.69 -19.75
CA LEU A 188 -8.20 -10.62 -20.06
C LEU A 188 -7.67 -10.71 -21.50
N LEU A 189 -7.37 -11.92 -21.98
CA LEU A 189 -6.95 -12.13 -23.38
C LEU A 189 -8.08 -11.86 -24.38
N GLU A 190 -9.32 -12.18 -24.04
CA GLU A 190 -10.50 -11.82 -24.84
C GLU A 190 -10.68 -10.30 -24.94
N LEU A 191 -10.53 -9.57 -23.83
CA LEU A 191 -10.51 -8.11 -23.81
C LEU A 191 -9.38 -7.55 -24.68
N ARG A 192 -8.17 -8.09 -24.53
CA ARG A 192 -6.99 -7.66 -25.30
C ARG A 192 -7.20 -7.76 -26.82
N ARG A 193 -7.90 -8.81 -27.28
CA ARG A 193 -8.22 -9.01 -28.71
C ARG A 193 -9.17 -7.96 -29.29
N ARG A 194 -9.90 -7.23 -28.44
CA ARG A 194 -10.80 -6.14 -28.85
C ARG A 194 -10.09 -4.79 -28.94
N MET A 195 -8.84 -4.70 -28.50
CA MET A 195 -8.03 -3.49 -28.54
C MET A 195 -7.14 -3.48 -29.79
N PRO A 196 -6.82 -2.29 -30.35
CA PRO A 196 -5.76 -2.17 -31.35
C PRO A 196 -4.46 -2.86 -30.89
N SER A 197 -3.70 -3.44 -31.82
CA SER A 197 -2.49 -4.21 -31.48
C SER A 197 -1.40 -3.34 -30.85
N ASP A 198 -1.36 -2.06 -31.19
CA ASP A 198 -0.38 -1.07 -30.75
C ASP A 198 -0.84 -0.27 -29.52
N LEU A 199 -2.09 -0.39 -29.09
CA LEU A 199 -2.61 0.31 -27.91
C LEU A 199 -1.97 -0.25 -26.62
N PRO A 200 -1.21 0.57 -25.85
CA PRO A 200 -0.68 0.17 -24.56
C PRO A 200 -1.77 -0.26 -23.58
N TRP A 201 -1.52 -1.35 -22.86
CA TRP A 201 -2.46 -1.86 -21.87
C TRP A 201 -1.77 -2.33 -20.60
N TYR A 202 -2.43 -2.08 -19.47
CA TYR A 202 -1.87 -2.26 -18.14
C TYR A 202 -2.83 -3.04 -17.24
N LEU A 203 -2.29 -3.79 -16.29
CA LEU A 203 -3.09 -4.41 -15.23
C LEU A 203 -2.87 -3.67 -13.90
N LYS A 204 -3.94 -3.16 -13.30
CA LYS A 204 -3.92 -2.50 -11.99
C LYS A 204 -4.50 -3.40 -10.91
N GLY A 205 -3.76 -3.59 -9.83
CA GLY A 205 -4.19 -4.43 -8.72
C GLY A 205 -3.34 -5.69 -8.51
N VAL A 206 -2.18 -5.77 -9.16
CA VAL A 206 -1.23 -6.88 -8.99
C VAL A 206 -0.59 -6.76 -7.61
N GLN A 207 -0.60 -7.85 -6.84
CA GLN A 207 -0.13 -7.86 -5.44
C GLN A 207 0.91 -8.95 -5.14
N CYS A 208 1.26 -9.82 -6.08
CA CYS A 208 2.27 -10.86 -5.87
C CYS A 208 3.11 -11.13 -7.12
N ALA A 209 4.24 -11.82 -6.94
CA ALA A 209 5.17 -12.17 -8.00
C ALA A 209 4.55 -13.06 -9.08
N GLU A 210 3.72 -14.03 -8.71
CA GLU A 210 3.14 -15.00 -9.64
C GLU A 210 2.28 -14.30 -10.69
N ASP A 211 1.40 -13.41 -10.25
CA ASP A 211 0.54 -12.63 -11.14
C ASP A 211 1.34 -11.63 -11.99
N ALA A 212 2.42 -11.06 -11.45
CA ALA A 212 3.30 -10.19 -12.23
C ALA A 212 4.04 -10.93 -13.34
N LEU A 213 4.56 -12.13 -13.06
CA LEU A 213 5.21 -12.99 -14.06
C LEU A 213 4.21 -13.44 -15.12
N GLN A 214 2.98 -13.75 -14.71
CA GLN A 214 1.92 -14.11 -15.65
C GLN A 214 1.49 -12.91 -16.51
N ALA A 215 1.35 -11.72 -15.93
CA ALA A 215 1.07 -10.48 -16.66
C ALA A 215 2.14 -10.20 -17.72
N ALA A 216 3.41 -10.34 -17.36
CA ALA A 216 4.54 -10.21 -18.28
C ALA A 216 4.46 -11.22 -19.44
N THR A 217 4.13 -12.47 -19.13
CA THR A 217 4.01 -13.55 -20.13
C THR A 217 2.91 -13.30 -21.15
N VAL A 218 1.80 -12.67 -20.74
CA VAL A 218 0.69 -12.34 -21.66
C VAL A 218 0.92 -11.03 -22.45
N GLY A 219 2.06 -10.36 -22.25
CA GLY A 219 2.48 -9.20 -23.04
C GLY A 219 1.75 -7.90 -22.67
N VAL A 220 1.50 -7.67 -21.37
CA VAL A 220 1.08 -6.34 -20.89
C VAL A 220 2.19 -5.32 -21.16
N THR A 221 1.83 -4.06 -21.41
CA THR A 221 2.81 -2.98 -21.44
C THR A 221 3.37 -2.72 -20.04
N GLY A 222 2.50 -2.81 -19.03
CA GLY A 222 2.90 -2.62 -17.65
C GLY A 222 1.90 -3.17 -16.64
N ILE A 223 2.30 -3.11 -15.38
CA ILE A 223 1.46 -3.43 -14.23
C ILE A 223 1.46 -2.28 -13.24
N ILE A 224 0.38 -2.11 -12.49
CA ILE A 224 0.29 -1.20 -11.35
C ILE A 224 0.15 -2.05 -10.10
N VAL A 225 1.21 -2.06 -9.28
CA VAL A 225 1.19 -2.69 -7.96
C VAL A 225 0.31 -1.84 -7.05
N SER A 226 -0.81 -2.42 -6.64
CA SER A 226 -1.91 -1.71 -5.98
C SER A 226 -2.78 -2.71 -5.22
N ASN A 227 -3.32 -2.30 -4.09
CA ASN A 227 -4.40 -3.00 -3.39
C ASN A 227 -5.64 -2.10 -3.26
N HIS A 228 -5.86 -1.29 -4.29
CA HIS A 228 -6.97 -0.35 -4.37
C HIS A 228 -6.95 0.72 -3.26
N GLY A 229 -5.77 1.09 -2.75
CA GLY A 229 -5.65 1.97 -1.60
C GLY A 229 -6.19 1.34 -0.30
N GLY A 230 -6.14 0.01 -0.18
CA GLY A 230 -6.70 -0.75 0.94
C GLY A 230 -8.22 -0.81 0.94
N ARG A 231 -8.86 -0.77 -0.24
CA ARG A 231 -10.33 -0.80 -0.37
C ARG A 231 -10.86 -2.10 -0.95
N ALA A 232 -9.98 -3.02 -1.35
CA ALA A 232 -10.35 -4.26 -2.02
C ALA A 232 -10.44 -5.44 -1.05
N CYS A 233 -9.30 -5.96 -0.63
CA CYS A 233 -9.17 -7.13 0.22
C CYS A 233 -8.80 -6.72 1.65
N GLY A 234 -9.64 -7.14 2.61
CA GLY A 234 -9.33 -7.05 4.03
C GLY A 234 -8.14 -7.94 4.36
N ASP A 235 -7.25 -7.46 5.20
CA ASP A 235 -6.02 -8.17 5.59
C ASP A 235 -5.00 -8.46 4.50
N ALA A 236 -5.08 -7.76 3.36
CA ALA A 236 -4.03 -7.79 2.36
C ALA A 236 -2.70 -7.21 2.88
N ILE A 237 -1.61 -7.67 2.26
CA ILE A 237 -0.26 -7.16 2.47
C ILE A 237 -0.15 -5.66 2.12
N GLY A 238 0.91 -5.00 2.60
CA GLY A 238 1.19 -3.64 2.20
C GLY A 238 1.59 -3.57 0.72
N SER A 239 1.02 -2.63 -0.04
CA SER A 239 1.30 -2.49 -1.48
C SER A 239 2.80 -2.31 -1.78
N LEU A 240 3.55 -1.63 -0.89
CA LEU A 240 5.00 -1.47 -1.07
C LEU A 240 5.78 -2.78 -0.84
N GLU A 241 5.25 -3.68 -0.01
CA GLU A 241 5.81 -5.03 0.20
C GLU A 241 5.60 -5.87 -1.06
N ALA A 242 4.40 -5.79 -1.64
CA ALA A 242 4.12 -6.37 -2.96
C ALA A 242 5.04 -5.81 -4.04
N LEU A 243 5.34 -4.51 -4.02
CA LEU A 243 6.22 -3.87 -5.01
C LEU A 243 7.64 -4.45 -4.96
N GLU A 244 8.20 -4.61 -3.76
CA GLU A 244 9.52 -5.24 -3.60
C GLU A 244 9.53 -6.64 -4.22
N GLU A 245 8.55 -7.47 -3.86
CA GLU A 245 8.43 -8.85 -4.33
C GLU A 245 8.30 -8.92 -5.85
N VAL A 246 7.38 -8.15 -6.43
CA VAL A 246 7.09 -8.08 -7.86
C VAL A 246 8.31 -7.62 -8.65
N CYS A 247 8.94 -6.51 -8.27
CA CYS A 247 10.11 -5.99 -8.98
C CYS A 247 11.31 -6.94 -8.87
N CYS A 248 11.47 -7.64 -7.74
CA CYS A 248 12.50 -8.65 -7.57
C CYS A 248 12.28 -9.85 -8.50
N ALA A 249 11.05 -10.35 -8.58
CA ALA A 249 10.68 -11.48 -9.43
C ALA A 249 10.88 -11.17 -10.92
N LEU A 250 10.37 -10.04 -11.40
CA LEU A 250 10.53 -9.61 -12.81
C LEU A 250 12.01 -9.47 -13.19
N ARG A 251 12.82 -8.85 -12.32
CA ARG A 251 14.27 -8.70 -12.56
C ARG A 251 14.99 -10.05 -12.61
N ARG A 252 14.67 -10.97 -11.71
CA ARG A 252 15.26 -12.32 -11.69
C ARG A 252 14.89 -13.14 -12.92
N ALA A 253 13.67 -12.96 -13.43
CA ALA A 253 13.20 -13.59 -14.65
C ALA A 253 13.74 -12.95 -15.93
N GLY A 254 14.39 -11.77 -15.84
CA GLY A 254 14.87 -11.02 -17.01
C GLY A 254 13.73 -10.48 -17.88
N LEU A 255 12.54 -10.26 -17.29
CA LEU A 255 11.36 -9.77 -18.00
C LEU A 255 11.26 -8.25 -17.88
N GLU A 256 11.20 -7.58 -19.02
CA GLU A 256 11.01 -6.14 -19.09
C GLU A 256 9.53 -5.79 -19.19
N VAL A 257 8.97 -5.30 -18.08
CA VAL A 257 7.60 -4.80 -17.99
C VAL A 257 7.63 -3.51 -17.18
N GLU A 258 6.85 -2.51 -17.60
CA GLU A 258 6.74 -1.27 -16.83
C GLU A 258 6.02 -1.54 -15.49
N VAL A 259 6.63 -1.18 -14.37
CA VAL A 259 5.99 -1.32 -13.06
C VAL A 259 5.62 0.05 -12.52
N TYR A 260 4.33 0.29 -12.28
CA TYR A 260 3.81 1.46 -11.59
C TYR A 260 3.38 1.07 -10.18
N PHE A 261 3.21 2.06 -9.31
CA PHE A 261 2.86 1.81 -7.92
C PHE A 261 1.84 2.83 -7.41
N ASP A 262 0.88 2.38 -6.61
CA ASP A 262 0.08 3.27 -5.78
C ASP A 262 -0.16 2.69 -4.37
N SER A 263 -0.88 3.46 -3.55
CA SER A 263 -1.34 3.13 -2.20
C SER A 263 -0.36 3.50 -1.06
N GLY A 264 -0.87 4.20 -0.04
CA GLY A 264 -0.18 4.46 1.22
C GLY A 264 0.74 5.69 1.29
N LEU A 265 1.27 6.16 0.16
CA LEU A 265 2.23 7.28 0.15
C LEU A 265 1.69 8.60 0.74
N ARG A 266 2.56 9.38 1.38
CA ARG A 266 2.23 10.70 1.93
C ARG A 266 3.29 11.78 1.67
N SER A 267 4.49 11.40 1.24
CA SER A 267 5.61 12.32 1.02
C SER A 267 6.41 11.99 -0.24
N GLY A 268 7.22 12.94 -0.71
CA GLY A 268 8.21 12.72 -1.77
C GLY A 268 9.27 11.67 -1.40
N ARG A 269 9.51 11.44 -0.10
CA ARG A 269 10.35 10.33 0.39
C ARG A 269 9.70 8.96 0.17
N ASP A 270 8.38 8.87 0.30
CA ASP A 270 7.65 7.63 0.01
C ASP A 270 7.69 7.33 -1.49
N VAL A 271 7.52 8.37 -2.32
CA VAL A 271 7.71 8.27 -3.77
C VAL A 271 9.11 7.75 -4.09
N LEU A 272 10.15 8.35 -3.50
CA LEU A 272 11.54 7.94 -3.71
C LEU A 272 11.80 6.46 -3.32
N LYS A 273 11.20 5.97 -2.23
CA LYS A 273 11.30 4.55 -1.84
C LYS A 273 10.71 3.63 -2.90
N ALA A 274 9.50 3.94 -3.40
CA ALA A 274 8.88 3.15 -4.45
C ALA A 274 9.71 3.15 -5.74
N LEU A 275 10.25 4.31 -6.15
CA LEU A 275 11.14 4.40 -7.31
C LEU A 275 12.42 3.56 -7.13
N CYS A 276 13.05 3.62 -5.94
CA CYS A 276 14.21 2.79 -5.63
C CYS A 276 13.90 1.29 -5.64
N LEU A 277 12.67 0.86 -5.34
CA LEU A 277 12.28 -0.55 -5.42
C LEU A 277 12.05 -1.02 -6.86
N GLY A 278 11.79 -0.09 -7.79
CA GLY A 278 11.67 -0.37 -9.22
C GLY A 278 10.41 0.18 -9.88
N ALA A 279 9.62 1.00 -9.17
CA ALA A 279 8.50 1.70 -9.81
C ALA A 279 9.02 2.73 -10.84
N ARG A 280 8.37 2.79 -12.00
CA ARG A 280 8.57 3.79 -13.06
C ARG A 280 7.91 5.12 -12.70
N ALA A 281 6.68 5.08 -12.19
CA ALA A 281 5.96 6.24 -11.68
C ALA A 281 4.97 5.84 -10.57
N VAL A 282 4.59 6.82 -9.77
CA VAL A 282 3.81 6.61 -8.54
C VAL A 282 2.48 7.37 -8.55
N GLY A 283 1.40 6.67 -8.24
CA GLY A 283 0.03 7.16 -8.32
C GLY A 283 -0.48 7.79 -7.04
N LEU A 284 -0.95 9.03 -7.13
CA LEU A 284 -1.67 9.72 -6.05
C LEU A 284 -3.14 9.29 -6.08
N GLY A 285 -3.70 8.93 -4.92
CA GLY A 285 -5.14 8.62 -4.77
C GLY A 285 -5.84 9.64 -3.87
N ARG A 286 -6.09 9.26 -2.61
CA ARG A 286 -6.74 10.15 -1.63
C ARG A 286 -6.11 11.54 -1.48
N PRO A 287 -4.77 11.71 -1.45
CA PRO A 287 -4.16 13.04 -1.27
C PRO A 287 -4.65 14.08 -2.29
N TYR A 288 -4.72 13.76 -3.58
CA TYR A 288 -5.17 14.74 -4.57
C TYR A 288 -6.68 15.00 -4.51
N TYR A 289 -7.47 14.03 -4.07
CA TYR A 289 -8.90 14.23 -3.78
C TYR A 289 -9.11 15.20 -2.61
N TRP A 290 -8.31 15.07 -1.55
CA TRP A 290 -8.34 16.01 -0.42
C TRP A 290 -7.91 17.40 -0.85
N ALA A 291 -6.85 17.51 -1.66
CA ALA A 291 -6.41 18.79 -2.19
C ALA A 291 -7.45 19.43 -3.11
N ALA A 292 -8.13 18.63 -3.93
CA ALA A 292 -9.24 19.08 -4.76
C ALA A 292 -10.44 19.58 -3.94
N ALA A 293 -10.74 18.92 -2.82
CA ALA A 293 -11.82 19.34 -1.93
C ALA A 293 -11.56 20.71 -1.29
N VAL A 294 -10.29 21.02 -1.03
CA VAL A 294 -9.88 22.28 -0.40
C VAL A 294 -9.86 23.43 -1.40
N ASP A 295 -9.33 23.24 -2.61
CA ASP A 295 -9.22 24.33 -3.59
C ASP A 295 -9.14 23.87 -5.06
N GLY A 296 -9.90 22.84 -5.42
CA GLY A 296 -9.99 22.37 -6.80
C GLY A 296 -8.64 22.06 -7.43
N ASP A 297 -8.43 22.50 -8.67
CA ASP A 297 -7.22 22.18 -9.44
C ASP A 297 -5.98 22.89 -8.89
N ARG A 298 -6.16 24.06 -8.28
CA ARG A 298 -5.06 24.77 -7.59
C ARG A 298 -4.55 23.98 -6.40
N GLY A 299 -5.46 23.37 -5.62
CA GLY A 299 -5.09 22.50 -4.51
C GLY A 299 -4.27 21.30 -4.98
N ILE A 300 -4.71 20.62 -6.04
CA ILE A 300 -3.98 19.48 -6.64
C ILE A 300 -2.59 19.90 -7.10
N VAL A 301 -2.49 21.04 -7.79
CA VAL A 301 -1.22 21.61 -8.26
C VAL A 301 -0.27 21.85 -7.09
N ALA A 302 -0.74 22.54 -6.05
CA ALA A 302 0.07 22.82 -4.87
C ALA A 302 0.57 21.54 -4.17
N LEU A 303 -0.29 20.53 -4.02
CA LEU A 303 0.10 19.23 -3.44
C LEU A 303 1.17 18.53 -4.30
N VAL A 304 1.00 18.47 -5.62
CA VAL A 304 1.93 17.74 -6.50
C VAL A 304 3.26 18.49 -6.61
N GLU A 305 3.26 19.81 -6.68
CA GLU A 305 4.48 20.63 -6.63
C GLU A 305 5.24 20.40 -5.32
N MET A 306 4.55 20.38 -4.18
CA MET A 306 5.14 20.07 -2.87
C MET A 306 5.78 18.67 -2.86
N LEU A 307 5.06 17.63 -3.29
CA LEU A 307 5.59 16.26 -3.33
C LEU A 307 6.77 16.13 -4.31
N SER A 308 6.75 16.87 -5.42
CA SER A 308 7.85 16.90 -6.40
C SER A 308 9.09 17.59 -5.83
N ALA A 309 8.91 18.69 -5.09
CA ALA A 309 9.99 19.37 -4.38
C ALA A 309 10.59 18.47 -3.29
N GLU A 310 9.76 17.79 -2.49
CA GLU A 310 10.22 16.81 -1.51
C GLU A 310 11.00 15.66 -2.16
N LEU A 311 10.53 15.13 -3.29
CA LEU A 311 11.22 14.09 -4.05
C LEU A 311 12.59 14.58 -4.52
N HIS A 312 12.64 15.76 -5.15
CA HIS A 312 13.90 16.37 -5.61
C HIS A 312 14.90 16.54 -4.46
N HIS A 313 14.46 17.10 -3.32
CA HIS A 313 15.31 17.25 -2.14
C HIS A 313 15.77 15.90 -1.58
N ALA A 314 14.89 14.91 -1.49
CA ALA A 314 15.24 13.59 -1.00
C ALA A 314 16.25 12.89 -1.93
N MET A 315 16.12 13.04 -3.26
CA MET A 315 17.11 12.55 -4.23
C MET A 315 18.48 13.19 -4.02
N ALA A 316 18.53 14.52 -3.82
CA ALA A 316 19.77 15.22 -3.50
C ALA A 316 20.40 14.70 -2.20
N GLN A 317 19.60 14.55 -1.13
CA GLN A 317 20.05 14.07 0.18
C GLN A 317 20.63 12.65 0.14
N ILE A 318 20.09 11.76 -0.70
CA ILE A 318 20.64 10.40 -0.84
C ILE A 318 21.80 10.33 -1.84
N GLY A 319 22.11 11.40 -2.56
CA GLY A 319 23.14 11.40 -3.61
C GLY A 319 22.70 10.67 -4.88
N ALA A 320 21.45 10.85 -5.29
CA ALA A 320 20.90 10.32 -6.53
C ALA A 320 20.76 11.45 -7.58
N PRO A 321 21.63 11.51 -8.61
CA PRO A 321 21.64 12.61 -9.57
C PRO A 321 20.54 12.50 -10.65
N SER A 322 19.88 11.35 -10.76
CA SER A 322 18.82 11.12 -11.76
C SER A 322 17.93 9.94 -11.37
N LEU A 323 16.74 9.87 -11.97
CA LEU A 323 15.83 8.73 -11.80
C LEU A 323 16.46 7.39 -12.22
N LYS A 324 17.28 7.39 -13.28
CA LYS A 324 17.98 6.19 -13.77
C LYS A 324 19.00 5.64 -12.75
N ALA A 325 19.53 6.49 -11.88
CA ALA A 325 20.46 6.05 -10.84
C ALA A 325 19.76 5.32 -9.70
N LEU A 326 18.44 5.48 -9.53
CA LEU A 326 17.69 4.89 -8.42
C LEU A 326 17.67 3.38 -8.49
N GLY A 327 17.64 2.75 -7.31
CA GLY A 327 17.57 1.30 -7.20
C GLY A 327 17.71 0.82 -5.75
N PRO A 328 17.59 -0.50 -5.50
CA PRO A 328 17.55 -1.04 -4.14
C PRO A 328 18.81 -0.78 -3.32
N HIS A 329 19.93 -0.46 -3.97
CA HIS A 329 21.19 -0.14 -3.33
C HIS A 329 21.16 1.18 -2.50
N PHE A 330 20.16 2.03 -2.71
CA PHE A 330 19.87 3.21 -1.89
C PHE A 330 18.96 2.92 -0.69
N LEU A 331 18.52 1.67 -0.52
CA LEU A 331 17.63 1.27 0.56
C LEU A 331 18.29 0.22 1.45
N ARG A 332 17.87 0.19 2.71
CA ARG A 332 18.12 -0.90 3.65
C ARG A 332 16.81 -1.28 4.34
N PRO A 333 16.49 -2.57 4.44
CA PRO A 333 15.46 -3.03 5.34
C PRO A 333 15.83 -2.60 6.76
N VAL A 334 14.89 -1.98 7.45
CA VAL A 334 14.98 -1.72 8.88
C VAL A 334 14.07 -2.74 9.54
N PRO A 335 14.54 -3.52 10.52
CA PRO A 335 13.61 -4.23 11.37
C PRO A 335 12.59 -3.22 11.87
N ALA A 336 11.31 -3.59 11.93
CA ALA A 336 10.32 -2.72 12.53
C ALA A 336 10.87 -2.30 13.90
N VAL A 337 11.17 -1.01 14.07
CA VAL A 337 11.41 -0.49 15.41
C VAL A 337 10.10 -0.83 16.12
N PRO A 338 10.09 -1.74 17.12
CA PRO A 338 8.89 -1.95 17.88
C PRO A 338 8.44 -0.55 18.28
N ALA A 339 7.17 -0.21 18.01
CA ALA A 339 6.62 1.08 18.44
C ALA A 339 7.18 1.34 19.84
N PRO A 340 7.87 2.48 20.08
CA PRO A 340 8.57 2.70 21.34
C PRO A 340 7.62 2.24 22.40
N GLU A 341 7.98 1.15 23.13
CA GLU A 341 7.02 0.36 23.91
C GLU A 341 6.03 1.36 24.45
N ALA A 342 4.77 1.33 23.99
CA ALA A 342 3.77 2.23 24.54
C ALA A 342 3.76 1.83 25.99
N ASN A 343 4.49 2.58 26.83
CA ASN A 343 5.22 2.00 27.96
C ASN A 343 4.19 1.17 28.72
N PHE A 344 4.20 -0.15 28.59
CA PHE A 344 3.21 -0.96 29.31
C PHE A 344 3.48 -0.82 30.80
N ARG A 345 4.70 -0.36 31.15
CA ARG A 345 5.14 0.12 32.46
C ARG A 345 4.53 1.46 32.92
N SER A 346 3.95 2.26 32.03
CA SER A 346 3.25 3.53 32.36
C SER A 346 1.73 3.45 32.22
N LEU A 347 1.19 2.32 31.75
CA LEU A 347 -0.26 2.10 31.79
C LEU A 347 -0.66 1.81 33.23
N THR A 348 -1.49 2.67 33.78
CA THR A 348 -2.10 2.45 35.08
C THR A 348 -3.11 1.30 35.00
N LYS A 349 -3.35 0.63 36.13
CA LYS A 349 -4.39 -0.41 36.25
C LYS A 349 -5.75 0.07 35.73
N ASP A 350 -6.03 1.36 35.85
CA ASP A 350 -7.27 1.99 35.42
C ASP A 350 -7.38 2.15 33.89
N GLU A 351 -6.26 2.40 33.21
CA GLU A 351 -6.20 2.47 31.74
C GLU A 351 -6.31 1.09 31.11
N LEU A 352 -5.68 0.08 31.72
CA LEU A 352 -5.85 -1.32 31.32
C LEU A 352 -7.29 -1.80 31.54
N TRP A 353 -7.89 -1.44 32.67
CA TRP A 353 -9.30 -1.73 32.97
C TRP A 353 -10.24 -1.09 31.94
N LYS A 354 -10.03 0.20 31.62
CA LYS A 354 -10.83 0.91 30.60
C LYS A 354 -10.68 0.30 29.21
N ALA A 355 -9.46 -0.02 28.77
CA ALA A 355 -9.22 -0.62 27.47
C ALA A 355 -9.87 -2.02 27.35
N PHE A 356 -9.75 -2.85 28.40
CA PHE A 356 -10.29 -4.21 28.41
C PHE A 356 -11.83 -4.22 28.47
N PHE A 357 -12.45 -3.29 29.21
CA PHE A 357 -13.90 -3.23 29.36
C PHE A 357 -14.61 -2.27 28.38
N ALA A 358 -13.89 -1.41 27.64
CA ALA A 358 -14.47 -0.57 26.59
C ALA A 358 -15.10 -1.41 25.45
N GLN A 359 -14.55 -2.59 25.18
CA GLN A 359 -15.20 -3.54 24.27
C GLN A 359 -16.49 -4.11 24.84
N ARG A 360 -16.57 -4.30 26.17
CA ARG A 360 -17.72 -4.93 26.84
C ARG A 360 -18.96 -4.02 26.90
N GLU A 361 -18.78 -2.70 26.92
CA GLU A 361 -19.88 -1.73 26.84
C GLU A 361 -20.52 -1.67 25.44
N ARG A 362 -19.76 -1.93 24.36
CA ARG A 362 -20.31 -2.02 23.00
C ARG A 362 -21.30 -3.17 22.80
N TYR A 363 -21.21 -4.22 23.63
CA TYR A 363 -22.14 -5.36 23.59
C TYR A 363 -23.38 -5.19 24.48
N LYS A 364 -23.49 -4.10 25.25
CA LYS A 364 -24.66 -3.85 26.11
C LYS A 364 -25.78 -3.05 25.44
N VAL A 365 -25.54 -2.48 24.26
CA VAL A 365 -26.58 -1.76 23.51
C VAL A 365 -27.44 -2.78 22.76
N ARG A 366 -28.55 -3.15 23.39
CA ARG A 366 -29.60 -4.03 22.87
C ARG A 366 -30.24 -3.46 21.59
N GLU A 367 -30.11 -4.17 20.47
CA GLU A 367 -31.17 -4.25 19.46
C GLU A 367 -31.75 -5.68 19.48
N PRO A 368 -33.09 -5.86 19.47
CA PRO A 368 -33.70 -7.17 19.51
C PRO A 368 -33.77 -7.76 18.10
N MET A 369 -32.87 -8.68 17.78
CA MET A 369 -32.98 -9.54 16.60
C MET A 369 -33.18 -10.99 17.04
N CYS A 370 -34.42 -11.43 16.83
CA CYS A 370 -34.94 -12.75 16.46
C CYS A 370 -34.23 -14.03 16.97
N GLY A 371 -35.07 -14.97 17.43
CA GLY A 371 -34.71 -16.20 18.13
C GLY A 371 -33.79 -17.20 17.43
N SER A 372 -33.37 -18.16 18.26
CA SER A 372 -32.70 -19.44 17.99
C SER A 372 -31.17 -19.57 18.14
N LEU A 373 -30.47 -18.65 18.82
CA LEU A 373 -29.06 -18.87 19.22
C LEU A 373 -28.84 -19.09 20.73
N ALA A 374 -29.91 -19.12 21.53
CA ALA A 374 -29.82 -19.27 22.99
C ALA A 374 -29.80 -20.74 23.46
N GLU A 375 -30.15 -21.68 22.59
CA GLU A 375 -30.19 -23.12 22.93
C GLU A 375 -28.91 -23.87 22.53
N GLU A 376 -28.14 -23.36 21.56
CA GLU A 376 -26.85 -23.96 21.17
C GLU A 376 -25.70 -23.67 22.15
N LEU A 377 -25.86 -22.70 23.06
CA LEU A 377 -24.86 -22.34 24.08
C LEU A 377 -25.02 -23.10 25.41
N GLN A 378 -25.92 -24.08 25.49
CA GLN A 378 -26.11 -24.91 26.69
C GLN A 378 -25.42 -26.29 26.61
N ARG A 379 -24.30 -26.42 25.90
CA ARG A 379 -23.45 -27.62 26.03
C ARG A 379 -22.46 -27.45 27.18
N LYS A 380 -22.41 -28.48 28.02
CA LYS A 380 -21.72 -28.60 29.32
C LYS A 380 -20.17 -28.60 29.26
N GLU A 381 -19.54 -27.84 28.37
CA GLU A 381 -18.06 -27.76 28.28
C GLU A 381 -17.47 -26.39 28.68
N ASP A 382 -18.30 -25.43 29.09
CA ASP A 382 -17.84 -24.13 29.62
C ASP A 382 -17.48 -24.18 31.12
N GLN A 383 -16.55 -25.06 31.52
CA GLN A 383 -15.76 -24.76 32.72
C GLN A 383 -14.57 -23.91 32.28
N VAL A 384 -14.55 -22.66 32.75
CA VAL A 384 -13.39 -21.78 32.66
C VAL A 384 -12.18 -22.55 33.22
N ASP A 385 -11.25 -22.89 32.34
CA ASP A 385 -9.99 -23.54 32.72
C ASP A 385 -9.09 -22.50 33.37
N TRP A 386 -9.26 -22.36 34.69
CA TRP A 386 -8.50 -21.41 35.50
C TRP A 386 -7.01 -21.72 35.50
N ASP A 387 -6.62 -22.97 35.27
CA ASP A 387 -5.22 -23.37 35.20
C ASP A 387 -4.58 -22.84 33.91
N LEU A 388 -5.28 -22.93 32.78
CA LEU A 388 -4.85 -22.32 31.50
C LEU A 388 -4.73 -20.79 31.60
N ILE A 389 -5.65 -20.15 32.33
CA ILE A 389 -5.65 -18.69 32.52
C ILE A 389 -4.48 -18.26 33.42
N MET A 390 -4.20 -19.01 34.48
CA MET A 390 -3.07 -18.74 35.37
C MET A 390 -1.72 -19.04 34.69
N GLU A 391 -1.66 -20.07 33.84
CA GLU A 391 -0.50 -20.36 32.99
C GLU A 391 -0.23 -19.21 32.01
N ALA A 392 -1.26 -18.72 31.31
CA ALA A 392 -1.14 -17.57 30.41
C ALA A 392 -0.71 -16.30 31.17
N PHE A 393 -1.18 -16.11 32.40
CA PHE A 393 -0.77 -14.99 33.24
C PHE A 393 0.72 -15.08 33.60
N ASN A 394 1.18 -16.24 34.06
CA ASN A 394 2.58 -16.47 34.45
C ASN A 394 3.54 -16.34 33.26
N VAL A 395 3.15 -16.83 32.07
CA VAL A 395 3.91 -16.66 30.82
C VAL A 395 4.07 -15.18 30.42
N LEU A 396 3.08 -14.34 30.73
CA LEU A 396 3.12 -12.91 30.42
C LEU A 396 3.90 -12.10 31.46
N SER A 397 3.95 -12.55 32.72
CA SER A 397 4.56 -11.80 33.83
C SER A 397 5.96 -12.27 34.23
N GLU A 398 6.35 -13.52 33.94
CA GLU A 398 7.60 -14.11 34.40
C GLU A 398 8.48 -14.58 33.22
N PRO A 399 9.68 -14.00 33.04
CA PRO A 399 10.57 -14.34 31.93
C PRO A 399 10.96 -15.83 31.87
N GLN A 400 11.05 -16.49 33.02
CA GLN A 400 11.40 -17.92 33.12
C GLN A 400 10.23 -18.81 32.68
N ALA A 401 9.00 -18.51 33.12
CA ALA A 401 7.79 -19.22 32.69
C ALA A 401 7.52 -19.06 31.18
N ARG A 402 7.84 -17.87 30.62
CA ARG A 402 7.77 -17.63 29.18
C ARG A 402 8.72 -18.50 28.38
N ALA A 403 9.98 -18.59 28.80
CA ALA A 403 10.98 -19.41 28.14
C ALA A 403 10.60 -20.90 28.14
N GLU A 404 10.06 -21.40 29.25
CA GLU A 404 9.58 -22.78 29.37
C GLU A 404 8.35 -23.07 28.50
N TYR A 405 7.42 -22.12 28.38
CA TYR A 405 6.24 -22.25 27.52
C TYR A 405 6.61 -22.21 26.04
N GLU A 406 7.51 -21.31 25.64
CA GLU A 406 8.04 -21.23 24.28
C GLU A 406 8.78 -22.54 23.93
N GLU A 407 9.60 -23.09 24.83
CA GLU A 407 10.27 -24.38 24.64
C GLU A 407 9.29 -25.55 24.44
N ARG A 408 8.21 -25.63 25.23
CA ARG A 408 7.18 -26.69 25.13
C ARG A 408 6.33 -26.63 23.85
N ASN A 409 6.04 -25.42 23.36
CA ASN A 409 5.08 -25.21 22.27
C ASN A 409 5.73 -24.92 20.90
N LEU A 410 7.06 -24.88 20.82
CA LEU A 410 7.76 -24.86 19.54
C LEU A 410 7.49 -26.16 18.75
N ALA A 411 7.28 -26.04 17.44
CA ALA A 411 7.19 -27.21 16.57
C ALA A 411 8.47 -28.06 16.71
N SER A 412 8.36 -29.39 16.64
CA SER A 412 9.46 -30.34 16.87
C SER A 412 10.73 -30.06 16.05
N HIS A 413 10.57 -29.49 14.84
CA HIS A 413 11.69 -29.03 14.01
C HIS A 413 12.43 -27.82 14.60
N ALA A 414 11.69 -26.87 15.17
CA ALA A 414 12.25 -25.66 15.78
C ALA A 414 12.94 -25.98 17.13
N GLN A 415 12.41 -26.93 17.91
CA GLN A 415 13.07 -27.43 19.13
C GLN A 415 14.44 -28.06 18.81
N HIS A 416 14.53 -28.88 17.76
CA HIS A 416 15.81 -29.49 17.33
C HIS A 416 16.83 -28.43 16.86
N GLN A 417 16.39 -27.40 16.14
CA GLN A 417 17.27 -26.31 15.70
C GLN A 417 17.81 -25.50 16.88
N LEU A 418 16.96 -25.19 17.87
CA LEU A 418 17.37 -24.48 19.10
C LEU A 418 18.34 -25.29 19.94
N LEU A 419 18.10 -26.60 20.10
CA LEU A 419 19.03 -27.49 20.79
C LEU A 419 20.38 -27.55 20.06
N GLY A 420 20.38 -27.62 18.73
CA GLY A 420 21.60 -27.57 17.93
C GLY A 420 22.38 -26.27 18.10
N LEU A 421 21.70 -25.12 18.10
CA LEU A 421 22.31 -23.81 18.31
C LEU A 421 22.89 -23.67 19.73
N ARG A 422 22.19 -24.19 20.74
CA ARG A 422 22.65 -24.18 22.14
C ARG A 422 23.90 -25.03 22.34
N VAL A 423 23.93 -26.24 21.77
CA VAL A 423 25.11 -27.13 21.80
C VAL A 423 26.31 -26.46 21.10
N MET A 424 26.09 -25.80 19.95
CA MET A 424 27.17 -25.08 19.27
C MET A 424 27.67 -23.86 20.06
N HIS A 425 26.76 -23.15 20.73
CA HIS A 425 27.14 -22.03 21.59
C HIS A 425 27.95 -22.50 22.80
N GLU A 426 27.52 -23.55 23.49
CA GLU A 426 28.23 -24.12 24.64
C GLU A 426 29.60 -24.70 24.24
N ALA A 427 29.71 -25.35 23.07
CA ALA A 427 30.99 -25.83 22.54
C ALA A 427 31.96 -24.67 22.26
N ARG A 428 31.47 -23.59 21.64
CA ARG A 428 32.27 -22.39 21.37
C ARG A 428 32.74 -21.70 22.65
N MET A 429 31.88 -21.61 23.68
CA MET A 429 32.27 -21.03 24.97
C MET A 429 33.39 -21.85 25.65
N ARG A 430 33.36 -23.19 25.54
CA ARG A 430 34.44 -24.06 26.03
C ARG A 430 35.74 -23.86 25.26
N GLU A 431 35.68 -23.74 23.93
CA GLU A 431 36.87 -23.44 23.12
C GLU A 431 37.47 -22.08 23.45
N GLU A 432 36.63 -21.05 23.65
CA GLU A 432 37.07 -19.71 24.05
C GLU A 432 37.69 -19.70 25.46
N GLU A 433 37.17 -20.51 26.39
CA GLU A 433 37.72 -20.67 27.73
C GLU A 433 39.04 -21.47 27.75
N GLU A 434 39.16 -22.53 26.95
CA GLU A 434 40.41 -23.26 26.76
C GLU A 434 41.49 -22.37 26.12
N LEU A 435 41.11 -21.54 25.14
CA LEU A 435 42.02 -20.61 24.50
C LEU A 435 42.50 -19.53 25.49
N ARG A 436 41.58 -18.98 26.30
CA ARG A 436 41.91 -18.02 27.35
C ARG A 436 42.87 -18.62 28.37
N THR A 437 42.61 -19.85 28.82
CA THR A 437 43.47 -20.55 29.78
C THR A 437 44.86 -20.83 29.21
N LYS A 438 44.96 -21.21 27.93
CA LYS A 438 46.25 -21.40 27.25
C LYS A 438 47.01 -20.08 27.07
N GLN A 439 46.33 -18.98 26.80
CA GLN A 439 46.93 -17.65 26.70
C GLN A 439 47.43 -17.14 28.06
N GLU A 440 46.69 -17.39 29.14
CA GLU A 440 47.09 -17.05 30.50
C GLU A 440 48.31 -17.88 30.96
N ALA A 441 48.34 -19.18 30.66
CA ALA A 441 49.49 -20.05 30.95
C ALA A 441 50.76 -19.64 30.16
N ALA A 442 50.62 -19.32 28.87
CA ALA A 442 51.72 -18.85 28.04
C ALA A 442 52.24 -17.46 28.48
N ALA A 443 51.36 -16.60 29.03
CA ALA A 443 51.77 -15.31 29.58
C ALA A 443 52.53 -15.46 30.91
N ALA A 444 52.22 -16.48 31.71
CA ALA A 444 52.93 -16.78 32.96
C ALA A 444 54.35 -17.35 32.71
N GLU A 445 54.53 -18.21 31.70
CA GLU A 445 55.85 -18.75 31.32
C GLU A 445 56.81 -17.71 30.71
N VAL A 446 56.32 -16.53 30.31
CA VAL A 446 57.15 -15.41 29.80
C VAL A 446 57.57 -14.46 30.93
N GLN A 447 57.04 -14.63 32.15
CA GLN A 447 57.36 -13.83 33.34
C GLN A 447 58.30 -14.53 34.35
N GLU A 448 58.55 -15.83 34.20
CA GLU A 448 59.71 -16.55 34.79
C GLU A 448 60.91 -16.51 33.85
#